data_AF-A0A1Y1JNX9-F1
#
_entry.id   AF-A0A1Y1JNX9-F1
#
_cell.length_a   1.000
_cell.length_b   1.000
_cell.length_c   1.000
_cell.angle_alpha   90.00
_cell.angle_beta   90.00
_cell.angle_gamma   90.00
#
_symmetry.space_group_name_H-M   'P 1'
#
loop_
_entity.id
_entity.type
_entity.pdbx_description
1 polymer ?
#
loop_
_entity_poly.entity_id
_entity_poly.type
_entity_poly.pdbx_seq_one_letter_code
_entity_poly.pdbx_strand_id
1 'polypeptide(L)'
;MTTHITINNDFDFDGIFTNCIQDYDEHALNREKLKQPELLNTCKRIREHLGNCKVGIFLQYCKELILYLDHIQDIKGISDINPSCIFFNYMLKYLLKTSECSIQETDTAYKKMINETKEGTNKKVSDVCESGFTNLEDDIYSLLDKLKNLYINSLGVNVCSKESFCFTTYKELLGISERLNNDSLRTFLDNFKFKYMTYLPEVQERLKLMVHSTNLRTILLALFIITFTTLIVTFVVYQVKFKIYFYNYTSYVSYLQKKVMNIKKRLNKKNKDHFNTTVSSQFIKNDSLQNKYQIGCSSLLYP
;
A
#
# COMPACT_ATOMS: atom_id res chain seq x y z
N MET A 1 5.59 28.83 24.61
CA MET A 1 6.83 28.05 24.46
C MET A 1 6.61 27.03 23.36
N THR A 2 7.32 27.17 22.24
CA THR A 2 7.21 26.25 21.10
C THR A 2 8.15 25.08 21.40
N THR A 3 7.62 23.92 21.80
CA THR A 3 8.44 22.72 21.96
C THR A 3 8.95 22.27 20.60
N HIS A 4 10.27 22.06 20.50
CA HIS A 4 10.88 21.46 19.32
C HIS A 4 10.56 19.96 19.35
N ILE A 5 9.68 19.55 18.45
CA ILE A 5 9.30 18.15 18.25
C ILE A 5 10.35 17.53 17.33
N THR A 6 11.03 16.48 17.78
CA THR A 6 11.97 15.69 16.97
C THR A 6 11.35 14.35 16.66
N ILE A 7 10.57 14.28 15.59
CA ILE A 7 9.96 13.01 15.13
C ILE A 7 10.81 12.46 13.99
N ASN A 8 11.02 11.14 13.99
CA ASN A 8 11.61 10.46 12.85
C ASN A 8 10.72 10.69 11.61
N ASN A 9 11.31 11.27 10.56
CA ASN A 9 10.61 11.57 9.31
C ASN A 9 10.01 10.32 8.65
N ASP A 10 10.48 9.13 9.02
CA ASP A 10 10.04 7.85 8.47
C ASP A 10 8.83 7.24 9.22
N PHE A 11 8.28 7.89 10.25
CA PHE A 11 7.09 7.38 10.93
C PHE A 11 5.87 7.47 10.01
N ASP A 12 5.22 6.32 9.78
CA ASP A 12 4.05 6.21 8.94
C ASP A 12 2.76 6.38 9.75
N PHE A 13 2.04 7.45 9.48
CA PHE A 13 0.72 7.77 10.02
C PHE A 13 -0.44 7.19 9.18
N ASP A 14 -0.17 6.63 8.01
CA ASP A 14 -1.22 6.15 7.12
C ASP A 14 -1.93 4.92 7.71
N GLY A 15 -3.23 4.81 7.44
CA GLY A 15 -4.07 3.72 7.93
C GLY A 15 -4.38 3.70 9.44
N ILE A 16 -3.56 4.31 10.30
CA ILE A 16 -3.70 4.26 11.78
C ILE A 16 -5.08 4.75 12.22
N PHE A 17 -5.49 5.96 11.84
CA PHE A 17 -6.72 6.54 12.40
C PHE A 17 -7.97 6.29 11.57
N THR A 18 -7.84 5.88 10.31
CA THR A 18 -8.99 5.66 9.44
C THR A 18 -9.71 4.36 9.79
N ASN A 19 -8.96 3.28 9.99
CA ASN A 19 -9.54 1.96 10.23
C ASN A 19 -9.38 1.56 11.71
N CYS A 20 -8.21 1.76 12.31
CA CYS A 20 -7.94 1.21 13.63
C CYS A 20 -8.78 1.84 14.76
N ILE A 21 -9.18 3.12 14.65
CA ILE A 21 -10.15 3.71 15.61
C ILE A 21 -11.50 2.99 15.53
N GLN A 22 -11.99 2.77 14.31
CA GLN A 22 -13.28 2.11 14.12
C GLN A 22 -13.22 0.66 14.60
N ASP A 23 -12.16 -0.06 14.25
CA ASP A 23 -11.93 -1.44 14.70
C ASP A 23 -11.82 -1.51 16.23
N TYR A 24 -11.15 -0.53 16.85
CA TYR A 24 -11.06 -0.43 18.30
C TYR A 24 -12.45 -0.20 18.92
N ASP A 25 -13.20 0.79 18.44
CA ASP A 25 -14.53 1.08 18.97
C ASP A 25 -15.49 -0.12 18.81
N GLU A 26 -15.40 -0.84 17.69
CA GLU A 26 -16.25 -2.00 17.41
C GLU A 26 -15.88 -3.23 18.25
N HIS A 27 -14.58 -3.52 18.37
CA HIS A 27 -14.11 -4.78 18.96
C HIS A 27 -13.63 -4.67 20.41
N ALA A 28 -13.03 -3.53 20.80
CA ALA A 28 -12.53 -3.30 22.15
C ALA A 28 -13.64 -2.88 23.13
N LEU A 29 -14.64 -2.12 22.65
CA LEU A 29 -15.74 -1.60 23.49
C LEU A 29 -16.95 -2.54 23.59
N ASN A 30 -16.81 -3.80 23.18
CA ASN A 30 -17.88 -4.79 23.27
C ASN A 30 -18.28 -5.04 24.73
N ARG A 31 -19.43 -4.49 25.12
CA ARG A 31 -19.92 -4.49 26.52
C ARG A 31 -20.14 -5.88 27.11
N GLU A 32 -20.46 -6.88 26.29
CA GLU A 32 -20.65 -8.25 26.77
C GLU A 32 -19.31 -8.88 27.11
N LYS A 33 -18.34 -8.78 26.20
CA LYS A 33 -16.98 -9.29 26.42
C LYS A 33 -16.31 -8.61 27.62
N LEU A 34 -16.49 -7.29 27.80
CA LEU A 34 -15.91 -6.53 28.91
C LEU A 34 -16.36 -6.99 30.32
N LYS A 35 -17.48 -7.74 30.42
CA LYS A 35 -17.99 -8.30 31.68
C LYS A 35 -17.37 -9.65 32.05
N GLN A 36 -16.55 -10.25 31.18
CA GLN A 36 -15.95 -11.55 31.46
C GLN A 36 -15.03 -11.48 32.70
N PRO A 37 -15.19 -12.40 33.68
CA PRO A 37 -14.41 -12.38 34.92
C PRO A 37 -12.93 -12.66 34.68
N GLU A 38 -12.60 -13.48 33.67
CA GLU A 38 -11.22 -13.81 33.30
C GLU A 38 -10.42 -12.57 32.86
N LEU A 39 -11.03 -11.67 32.08
CA LEU A 39 -10.41 -10.40 31.70
C LEU A 39 -10.15 -9.50 32.91
N LEU A 40 -11.10 -9.42 33.84
CA LEU A 40 -10.92 -8.63 35.06
C LEU A 40 -9.76 -9.17 35.91
N ASN A 41 -9.69 -10.49 36.09
CA ASN A 41 -8.62 -11.13 36.86
C ASN A 41 -7.25 -10.93 36.20
N THR A 42 -7.21 -11.07 34.87
CA THR A 42 -6.03 -10.80 34.05
C THR A 42 -5.53 -9.37 34.27
N CYS A 43 -6.41 -8.38 34.13
CA CYS A 43 -6.03 -6.98 34.31
C CYS A 43 -5.61 -6.64 35.75
N LYS A 44 -6.20 -7.27 36.77
CA LYS A 44 -5.75 -7.09 38.16
C LYS A 44 -4.30 -7.54 38.34
N ARG A 45 -3.93 -8.71 37.80
CA ARG A 45 -2.55 -9.22 37.87
C ARG A 45 -1.56 -8.38 37.08
N ILE A 46 -1.93 -7.98 35.86
CA ILE A 46 -1.10 -7.09 35.05
C ILE A 46 -0.81 -5.80 35.82
N ARG A 47 -1.83 -5.20 36.43
CA ARG A 47 -1.69 -3.96 37.21
C ARG A 47 -0.65 -4.10 38.32
N GLU A 48 -0.67 -5.19 39.08
CA GLU A 48 0.28 -5.46 40.15
C GLU A 48 1.74 -5.45 39.65
N HIS A 49 1.97 -5.88 38.42
CA HIS A 49 3.31 -5.94 37.81
C HIS A 49 3.73 -4.65 37.08
N LEU A 50 2.77 -3.79 36.74
CA LEU A 50 3.01 -2.45 36.19
C LEU A 50 3.20 -1.37 37.27
N GLY A 51 3.01 -1.74 38.54
CA GLY A 51 3.23 -0.90 39.71
C GLY A 51 2.00 -0.11 40.13
N ASN A 52 2.21 1.09 40.67
CA ASN A 52 1.12 1.91 41.19
C ASN A 52 0.31 2.51 40.05
N CYS A 53 -0.77 1.84 39.64
CA CYS A 53 -1.75 2.39 38.70
C CYS A 53 -3.10 2.68 39.39
N LYS A 54 -3.77 3.76 38.99
CA LYS A 54 -5.14 4.09 39.38
C LYS A 54 -6.10 2.99 38.93
N VAL A 55 -6.68 2.27 39.90
CA VAL A 55 -7.43 1.02 39.69
C VAL A 55 -8.55 1.16 38.66
N GLY A 56 -9.45 2.13 38.83
CA GLY A 56 -10.66 2.23 38.00
C GLY A 56 -10.34 2.43 36.51
N ILE A 57 -9.53 3.45 36.22
CA ILE A 57 -9.10 3.80 34.86
C ILE A 57 -8.32 2.65 34.23
N PHE A 58 -7.39 2.07 34.99
CA PHE A 58 -6.55 0.98 34.51
C PHE A 58 -7.37 -0.24 34.10
N LEU A 59 -8.27 -0.70 34.97
CA LEU A 59 -9.04 -1.92 34.73
C LEU A 59 -10.00 -1.79 33.54
N GLN A 60 -10.48 -0.59 33.23
CA GLN A 60 -11.30 -0.37 32.05
C GLN A 60 -10.46 -0.51 30.77
N TYR A 61 -9.44 0.35 30.60
CA TYR A 61 -8.64 0.36 29.37
C TYR A 61 -7.84 -0.92 29.16
N CYS A 62 -7.37 -1.57 30.23
CA CYS A 62 -6.68 -2.86 30.11
C CYS A 62 -7.57 -3.92 29.43
N LYS A 63 -8.86 -3.99 29.77
CA LYS A 63 -9.76 -4.96 29.14
C LYS A 63 -9.99 -4.66 27.66
N GLU A 64 -10.20 -3.39 27.34
CA GLU A 64 -10.38 -2.92 25.97
C GLU A 64 -9.14 -3.27 25.12
N LEU A 65 -7.93 -2.99 25.63
CA LEU A 65 -6.67 -3.32 24.96
C LEU A 65 -6.49 -4.83 24.71
N ILE A 66 -6.83 -5.69 25.68
CA ILE A 66 -6.74 -7.14 25.50
C ILE A 66 -7.70 -7.63 24.42
N LEU A 67 -8.94 -7.11 24.40
CA LEU A 67 -9.91 -7.44 23.37
C LEU A 67 -9.49 -6.93 21.99
N TYR A 68 -8.86 -5.78 21.93
CA TYR A 68 -8.32 -5.24 20.69
C TYR A 68 -7.18 -6.10 20.14
N LEU A 69 -6.26 -6.56 21.01
CA LEU A 69 -5.20 -7.50 20.63
C LEU A 69 -5.74 -8.84 20.12
N ASP A 70 -6.83 -9.34 20.71
CA ASP A 70 -7.51 -10.54 20.20
C ASP A 70 -8.04 -10.30 18.77
N HIS A 71 -8.65 -9.14 18.51
CA HIS A 71 -9.11 -8.78 17.17
C HIS A 71 -7.95 -8.68 16.16
N ILE A 72 -6.84 -8.01 16.52
CA ILE A 72 -5.65 -7.93 15.66
C ILE A 72 -5.13 -9.33 15.32
N GLN A 73 -5.16 -10.23 16.31
CA GLN A 73 -4.76 -11.63 16.12
C GLN A 73 -5.70 -12.39 15.17
N ASP A 74 -6.99 -12.11 15.20
CA ASP A 74 -7.99 -12.74 14.33
C ASP A 74 -7.85 -12.30 12.86
N ILE A 75 -7.46 -11.04 12.61
CA ILE A 75 -7.23 -10.52 11.25
C ILE A 75 -5.80 -10.77 10.73
N LYS A 76 -4.92 -11.33 11.58
CA LYS A 76 -3.54 -11.64 11.21
C LYS A 76 -3.51 -12.59 10.02
N GLY A 77 -2.98 -12.12 8.89
CA GLY A 77 -2.89 -12.87 7.62
C GLY A 77 -3.91 -12.44 6.56
N ILE A 78 -4.88 -11.59 6.92
CA ILE A 78 -5.84 -10.99 5.98
C ILE A 78 -5.39 -9.59 5.57
N SER A 79 -4.88 -8.81 6.53
CA SER A 79 -4.48 -7.42 6.35
C SER A 79 -3.10 -7.15 6.93
N ASP A 80 -2.54 -6.00 6.56
CA ASP A 80 -1.41 -5.43 7.29
C ASP A 80 -1.86 -5.05 8.71
N ILE A 81 -1.28 -5.71 9.71
CA ILE A 81 -1.58 -5.48 11.12
C ILE A 81 -0.75 -4.34 11.72
N ASN A 82 0.26 -3.84 10.99
CA ASN A 82 1.18 -2.84 11.51
C ASN A 82 0.49 -1.55 11.97
N PRO A 83 -0.45 -0.94 11.21
CA PRO A 83 -1.19 0.23 11.69
C PRO A 83 -1.97 -0.04 12.98
N SER A 84 -2.58 -1.22 13.10
CA SER A 84 -3.33 -1.62 14.31
C SER A 84 -2.40 -1.84 15.51
N CYS A 85 -1.21 -2.39 15.30
CA CYS A 85 -0.20 -2.53 16.35
C CYS A 85 0.35 -1.18 16.81
N ILE A 86 0.56 -0.22 15.91
CA ILE A 86 0.93 1.15 16.26
C ILE A 86 -0.19 1.81 17.07
N PHE A 87 -1.45 1.65 16.65
CA PHE A 87 -2.60 2.18 17.38
C PHE A 87 -2.74 1.56 18.77
N PHE A 88 -2.54 0.24 18.89
CA PHE A 88 -2.47 -0.46 20.17
C PHE A 88 -1.38 0.13 21.07
N ASN A 89 -0.17 0.37 20.55
CA ASN A 89 0.94 0.97 21.29
C ASN A 89 0.60 2.37 21.82
N TYR A 90 -0.04 3.20 20.97
CA TYR A 90 -0.58 4.49 21.37
C TYR A 90 -1.60 4.37 22.50
N MET A 91 -2.58 3.47 22.38
CA MET A 91 -3.58 3.26 23.42
C MET A 91 -2.99 2.69 24.71
N LEU A 92 -1.94 1.87 24.64
CA LEU A 92 -1.18 1.41 25.80
C LEU A 92 -0.47 2.59 26.48
N LYS A 93 0.22 3.46 25.73
CA LYS A 93 0.85 4.67 26.29
C LYS A 93 -0.19 5.56 26.98
N TYR A 94 -1.35 5.75 26.35
CA TYR A 94 -2.47 6.50 26.92
C TYR A 94 -2.94 5.89 28.25
N LEU A 95 -3.12 4.57 28.30
CA LEU A 95 -3.48 3.84 29.52
C LEU A 95 -2.45 4.07 30.64
N LEU A 96 -1.17 3.91 30.35
CA LEU A 96 -0.09 4.03 31.34
C LEU A 96 -0.01 5.46 31.92
N LYS A 97 -0.14 6.48 31.06
CA LYS A 97 -0.13 7.89 31.46
C LYS A 97 -1.37 8.26 32.28
N THR A 98 -2.57 8.00 31.74
CA THR A 98 -3.84 8.39 32.40
C THR A 98 -4.07 7.64 33.70
N SER A 99 -3.53 6.41 33.82
CA SER A 99 -3.58 5.63 35.06
C SER A 99 -2.43 5.91 36.02
N GLU A 100 -1.48 6.79 35.65
CA GLU A 100 -0.30 7.14 36.46
C GLU A 100 0.54 5.92 36.88
N CYS A 101 0.63 4.90 36.01
CA CYS A 101 1.40 3.69 36.30
C CYS A 101 2.88 4.00 36.56
N SER A 102 3.55 3.20 37.40
CA SER A 102 4.98 3.38 37.64
C SER A 102 5.82 3.09 36.39
N ILE A 103 5.39 2.12 35.58
CA ILE A 103 6.01 1.83 34.29
C ILE A 103 5.35 2.67 33.19
N GLN A 104 6.15 3.46 32.48
CA GLN A 104 5.69 4.36 31.41
C GLN A 104 6.22 3.96 30.02
N GLU A 105 7.15 3.01 29.96
CA GLU A 105 7.70 2.44 28.72
C GLU A 105 6.74 1.38 28.20
N THR A 106 6.24 1.56 26.98
CA THR A 106 5.18 0.69 26.45
C THR A 106 5.69 -0.70 26.13
N ASP A 107 6.95 -0.86 25.69
CA ASP A 107 7.52 -2.17 25.36
C ASP A 107 7.73 -3.02 26.61
N THR A 108 8.25 -2.42 27.69
CA THR A 108 8.36 -3.05 29.01
C THR A 108 6.99 -3.44 29.53
N ALA A 109 6.00 -2.55 29.41
CA ALA A 109 4.64 -2.82 29.86
C ALA A 109 3.99 -3.96 29.07
N TYR A 110 4.09 -3.96 27.74
CA TYR A 110 3.49 -4.99 26.90
C TYR A 110 4.12 -6.37 27.13
N LYS A 111 5.45 -6.45 27.23
CA LYS A 111 6.15 -7.69 27.59
C LYS A 111 5.68 -8.25 28.93
N LYS A 112 5.47 -7.39 29.94
CA LYS A 112 4.88 -7.79 31.23
C LYS A 112 3.45 -8.30 31.04
N MET A 113 2.60 -7.61 30.28
CA MET A 113 1.23 -8.06 30.00
C MET A 113 1.20 -9.47 29.40
N ILE A 114 2.09 -9.76 28.44
CA ILE A 114 2.20 -11.09 27.81
C ILE A 114 2.69 -12.11 28.85
N ASN A 115 3.81 -11.84 29.54
CA ASN A 115 4.43 -12.78 30.48
C ASN A 115 3.50 -13.17 31.63
N GLU A 116 2.72 -12.24 32.18
CA GLU A 116 1.77 -12.50 33.27
C GLU A 116 0.63 -13.46 32.89
N THR A 117 0.46 -13.73 31.59
CA THR A 117 -0.62 -14.56 31.07
C THR A 117 -0.14 -15.78 30.29
N LYS A 118 1.17 -16.06 30.31
CA LYS A 118 1.75 -17.27 29.69
C LYS A 118 1.29 -18.55 30.39
N GLU A 119 1.05 -18.49 31.69
CA GLU A 119 0.70 -19.66 32.51
C GLU A 119 -0.57 -19.41 33.36
N GLY A 120 -1.44 -20.42 33.42
CA GLY A 120 -2.61 -20.44 34.31
C GLY A 120 -3.96 -20.34 33.60
N THR A 121 -5.01 -20.07 34.39
CA THR A 121 -6.42 -20.05 33.95
C THR A 121 -6.92 -18.65 33.54
N ASN A 122 -6.02 -17.66 33.47
CA ASN A 122 -6.38 -16.30 33.09
C ASN A 122 -6.51 -16.18 31.56
N LYS A 123 -7.19 -15.13 31.10
CA LYS A 123 -7.23 -14.82 29.67
C LYS A 123 -5.81 -14.52 29.18
N LYS A 124 -5.34 -15.28 28.20
CA LYS A 124 -4.05 -15.03 27.55
C LYS A 124 -4.10 -13.69 26.79
N VAL A 125 -3.07 -12.86 27.00
CA VAL A 125 -2.80 -11.66 26.19
C VAL A 125 -2.08 -12.10 24.91
N SER A 126 -2.60 -11.69 23.77
CA SER A 126 -1.98 -11.98 22.48
C SER A 126 -0.64 -11.23 22.32
N ASP A 127 0.36 -11.93 21.79
CA ASP A 127 1.69 -11.43 21.43
C ASP A 127 1.75 -10.98 19.95
N VAL A 128 0.60 -10.82 19.30
CA VAL A 128 0.49 -10.50 17.87
C VAL A 128 1.33 -9.30 17.41
N CYS A 129 1.50 -8.30 18.28
CA CYS A 129 2.25 -7.08 17.98
C CYS A 129 3.68 -7.09 18.52
N GLU A 130 4.15 -8.18 19.16
CA GLU A 130 5.47 -8.22 19.81
C GLU A 130 6.61 -7.99 18.80
N SER A 131 6.50 -8.59 17.61
CA SER A 131 7.44 -8.39 16.52
C SER A 131 7.28 -6.98 15.94
N GLY A 132 8.20 -6.07 16.26
CA GLY A 132 8.16 -4.68 15.81
C GLY A 132 7.62 -3.70 16.85
N PHE A 133 7.35 -4.15 18.08
CA PHE A 133 6.91 -3.27 19.16
C PHE A 133 8.08 -2.44 19.70
N THR A 134 8.10 -1.15 19.42
CA THR A 134 9.06 -0.20 19.99
C THR A 134 8.38 0.73 20.98
N ASN A 135 9.12 1.20 21.99
CA ASN A 135 8.59 2.19 22.92
C ASN A 135 8.14 3.44 22.17
N LEU A 136 6.92 3.91 22.45
CA LEU A 136 6.36 5.08 21.80
C LEU A 136 6.95 6.35 22.42
N GLU A 137 7.69 7.11 21.61
CA GLU A 137 8.25 8.40 22.00
C GLU A 137 7.15 9.40 22.37
N ASP A 138 7.42 10.28 23.33
CA ASP A 138 6.41 11.21 23.85
C ASP A 138 5.94 12.23 22.80
N ASP A 139 6.82 12.64 21.89
CA ASP A 139 6.52 13.52 20.78
C ASP A 139 5.55 12.86 19.79
N ILE A 140 5.81 11.60 19.42
CA ILE A 140 4.93 10.81 18.55
C ILE A 140 3.59 10.58 19.26
N TYR A 141 3.59 10.20 20.54
CA TYR A 141 2.38 10.06 21.34
C TYR A 141 1.53 11.33 21.33
N SER A 142 2.14 12.50 21.58
CA SER A 142 1.46 13.79 21.59
C SER A 142 0.83 14.12 20.23
N LEU A 143 1.53 13.81 19.14
CA LEU A 143 1.02 13.98 17.79
C LEU A 143 -0.15 13.03 17.50
N LEU A 144 -0.03 11.75 17.84
CA LEU A 144 -1.10 10.75 17.70
C LEU A 144 -2.33 11.13 18.51
N ASP A 145 -2.15 11.67 19.72
CA ASP A 145 -3.25 12.16 20.56
C ASP A 145 -4.00 13.33 19.91
N LYS A 146 -3.26 14.31 19.35
CA LYS A 146 -3.86 15.40 18.57
C LYS A 146 -4.62 14.88 17.35
N LEU A 147 -4.09 13.89 16.65
CA LEU A 147 -4.74 13.30 15.47
C LEU A 147 -6.01 12.53 15.84
N LYS A 148 -6.00 11.75 16.93
CA LYS A 148 -7.20 11.10 17.46
C LYS A 148 -8.25 12.12 17.84
N ASN A 149 -7.86 13.18 18.56
CA ASN A 149 -8.77 14.25 18.95
C ASN A 149 -9.35 14.97 17.72
N LEU A 150 -8.53 15.22 16.70
CA LEU A 150 -9.01 15.77 15.43
C LEU A 150 -10.07 14.86 14.80
N TYR A 151 -9.80 13.54 14.74
CA TYR A 151 -10.73 12.56 14.18
C TYR A 151 -12.04 12.47 14.96
N ILE A 152 -12.00 12.29 16.28
CA ILE A 152 -13.20 12.18 17.13
C ILE A 152 -14.08 13.42 17.00
N ASN A 153 -13.48 14.61 17.03
CA ASN A 153 -14.23 15.86 16.88
C ASN A 153 -14.83 16.06 15.48
N SER A 154 -14.44 15.25 14.50
CA SER A 154 -14.96 15.28 13.13
C SER A 154 -16.10 14.28 12.86
N LEU A 155 -16.37 13.34 13.79
CA LEU A 155 -17.40 12.30 13.62
C LEU A 155 -18.85 12.80 13.85
N GLY A 156 -19.05 14.08 14.17
CA GLY A 156 -20.37 14.69 14.35
C GLY A 156 -21.01 15.27 13.08
N VAL A 157 -22.31 15.57 13.12
CA VAL A 157 -23.11 16.13 12.00
C VAL A 157 -22.66 17.52 11.54
N ASN A 158 -21.74 18.15 12.28
CA ASN A 158 -21.18 19.46 11.95
C ASN A 158 -19.77 19.32 11.41
N VAL A 159 -19.68 19.35 10.08
CA VAL A 159 -18.45 19.54 9.29
C VAL A 159 -17.55 20.59 9.97
N CYS A 160 -16.26 20.30 10.14
CA CYS A 160 -15.33 21.08 10.97
C CYS A 160 -15.26 22.56 10.57
N SER A 161 -16.12 23.44 11.11
CA SER A 161 -16.22 24.84 10.69
C SER A 161 -14.95 25.65 10.98
N LYS A 162 -14.76 26.80 10.32
CA LYS A 162 -13.54 27.64 10.48
C LYS A 162 -13.28 28.10 11.91
N GLU A 163 -14.32 28.20 12.72
CA GLU A 163 -14.26 28.64 14.12
C GLU A 163 -14.25 27.45 15.09
N SER A 164 -14.34 26.22 14.58
CA SER A 164 -14.38 25.01 15.39
C SER A 164 -13.00 24.63 15.95
N PHE A 165 -13.02 23.94 17.09
CA PHE A 165 -11.83 23.32 17.67
C PHE A 165 -11.14 22.34 16.70
N CYS A 166 -11.91 21.63 15.87
CA CYS A 166 -11.39 20.76 14.83
C CYS A 166 -10.52 21.52 13.82
N PHE A 167 -11.00 22.67 13.31
CA PHE A 167 -10.23 23.46 12.34
C PHE A 167 -8.96 24.05 12.95
N THR A 168 -9.01 24.51 14.20
CA THR A 168 -7.83 24.99 14.93
C THR A 168 -6.79 23.87 15.08
N THR A 169 -7.23 22.68 15.54
CA THR A 169 -6.35 21.51 15.69
C THR A 169 -5.74 21.08 14.35
N TYR A 170 -6.53 21.09 13.28
CA TYR A 170 -6.05 20.81 11.94
C TYR A 170 -4.94 21.79 11.49
N LYS A 171 -5.12 23.11 11.70
CA LYS A 171 -4.10 24.09 11.33
C LYS A 171 -2.81 23.93 12.14
N GLU A 172 -2.91 23.60 13.43
CA GLU A 172 -1.74 23.27 14.23
C GLU A 172 -0.98 22.06 13.67
N LEU A 173 -1.71 20.99 13.35
CA LEU A 173 -1.15 19.77 12.78
C LEU A 173 -0.52 20.01 11.41
N LEU A 174 -1.12 20.87 10.58
CA LEU A 174 -0.55 21.27 9.29
C LEU A 174 0.78 21.99 9.47
N GLY A 175 0.87 22.94 10.40
CA GLY A 175 2.14 23.61 10.71
C GLY A 175 3.19 22.70 11.38
N ILE A 176 2.77 21.60 12.02
CA ILE A 176 3.70 20.54 12.46
C ILE A 176 4.18 19.73 11.25
N SER A 177 3.28 19.31 10.36
CA SER A 177 3.59 18.55 9.15
C SER A 177 4.59 19.26 8.24
N GLU A 178 4.42 20.57 8.02
CA GLU A 178 5.35 21.38 7.22
C GLU A 178 6.76 21.45 7.83
N ARG A 179 6.87 21.47 9.16
CA ARG A 179 8.17 21.51 9.86
C ARG A 179 8.87 20.17 9.89
N LEU A 180 8.12 19.08 10.03
CA LEU A 180 8.66 17.73 10.05
C LEU A 180 9.01 17.21 8.65
N ASN A 181 8.40 17.77 7.60
CA ASN A 181 8.53 17.26 6.24
C ASN A 181 8.21 15.74 6.14
N ASN A 182 7.17 15.32 6.87
CA ASN A 182 6.69 13.93 6.87
C ASN A 182 5.53 13.79 5.88
N ASP A 183 5.76 13.05 4.80
CA ASP A 183 4.80 12.88 3.70
C ASP A 183 3.54 12.11 4.11
N SER A 184 3.68 11.15 5.02
CA SER A 184 2.57 10.35 5.52
C SER A 184 1.56 11.20 6.33
N LEU A 185 2.05 12.02 7.25
CA LEU A 185 1.23 12.97 8.01
C LEU A 185 0.55 13.99 7.09
N ARG A 186 1.29 14.50 6.08
CA ARG A 186 0.72 15.43 5.09
C ARG A 186 -0.42 14.77 4.32
N THR A 187 -0.23 13.54 3.88
CA THR A 187 -1.23 12.75 3.14
C THR A 187 -2.47 12.49 4.01
N PHE A 188 -2.28 12.12 5.29
CA PHE A 188 -3.36 11.97 6.24
C PHE A 188 -4.19 13.27 6.39
N LEU A 189 -3.51 14.41 6.59
CA LEU A 189 -4.17 15.71 6.75
C LEU A 189 -4.90 16.15 5.47
N ASP A 190 -4.34 15.90 4.29
CA ASP A 190 -5.01 16.17 3.02
C ASP A 190 -6.30 15.34 2.85
N ASN A 191 -6.23 14.04 3.18
CA ASN A 191 -7.39 13.16 3.16
C ASN A 191 -8.45 13.61 4.18
N PHE A 192 -8.01 14.02 5.37
CA PHE A 192 -8.89 14.57 6.40
C PHE A 192 -9.58 15.86 5.92
N LYS A 193 -8.82 16.82 5.37
CA LYS A 193 -9.34 18.08 4.81
C LYS A 193 -10.39 17.79 3.74
N PHE A 194 -10.12 16.84 2.85
CA PHE A 194 -11.04 16.45 1.79
C PHE A 194 -12.34 15.85 2.33
N LYS A 195 -12.26 14.95 3.30
CA LYS A 195 -13.43 14.23 3.84
C LYS A 195 -14.29 15.10 4.76
N TYR A 196 -13.67 15.90 5.62
CA TYR A 196 -14.34 16.58 6.73
C TYR A 196 -14.37 18.12 6.62
N MET A 197 -13.79 18.71 5.57
CA MET A 197 -13.77 20.17 5.35
C MET A 197 -14.24 20.57 3.94
N THR A 198 -15.25 19.87 3.42
CA THR A 198 -15.79 20.05 2.05
C THR A 198 -16.37 21.45 1.76
N TYR A 199 -16.60 22.27 2.78
CA TYR A 199 -17.09 23.64 2.64
C TYR A 199 -15.98 24.65 2.27
N LEU A 200 -14.70 24.27 2.35
CA LEU A 200 -13.60 25.17 1.98
C LEU A 200 -13.56 25.36 0.45
N PRO A 201 -13.55 26.60 -0.07
CA PRO A 201 -13.56 26.86 -1.52
C PRO A 201 -12.44 26.15 -2.27
N GLU A 202 -11.23 26.10 -1.70
CA GLU A 202 -10.08 25.38 -2.27
C GLU A 202 -10.33 23.86 -2.38
N VAL A 203 -11.03 23.28 -1.40
CA VAL A 203 -11.42 21.86 -1.41
C VAL A 203 -12.50 21.64 -2.45
N GLN A 204 -13.44 22.56 -2.58
CA GLN A 204 -14.47 22.53 -3.63
C GLN A 204 -13.86 22.64 -5.04
N GLU A 205 -12.86 23.48 -5.25
CA GLU A 205 -12.15 23.57 -6.53
C GLU A 205 -11.35 22.30 -6.82
N ARG A 206 -10.62 21.75 -5.84
CA ARG A 206 -9.95 20.45 -6.00
C ARG A 206 -10.94 19.31 -6.24
N LEU A 207 -12.09 19.29 -5.56
CA LEU A 207 -13.17 18.34 -5.79
C LEU A 207 -13.70 18.45 -7.22
N LYS A 208 -13.96 19.67 -7.71
CA LYS A 208 -14.36 19.91 -9.10
C LYS A 208 -13.31 19.41 -10.08
N LEU A 209 -12.03 19.65 -9.83
CA LEU A 209 -10.92 19.13 -10.65
C LEU A 209 -10.82 17.61 -10.61
N MET A 210 -11.03 17.00 -9.44
CA MET A 210 -10.96 15.55 -9.27
C MET A 210 -12.14 14.85 -9.94
N VAL A 211 -13.36 15.39 -9.80
CA VAL A 211 -14.55 14.94 -10.54
C VAL A 211 -14.36 15.13 -12.04
N HIS A 212 -13.76 16.25 -12.46
CA HIS A 212 -13.44 16.45 -13.86
C HIS A 212 -12.39 15.43 -14.36
N SER A 213 -11.38 15.12 -13.55
CA SER A 213 -10.33 14.14 -13.86
C SER A 213 -10.86 12.70 -13.93
N THR A 214 -11.72 12.29 -13.01
CA THR A 214 -12.35 10.95 -13.06
C THR A 214 -13.27 10.83 -14.27
N ASN A 215 -14.01 11.89 -14.60
CA ASN A 215 -14.76 11.95 -15.85
C ASN A 215 -13.83 11.87 -17.07
N LEU A 216 -12.68 12.54 -17.06
CA LEU A 216 -11.70 12.51 -18.15
C LEU A 216 -11.09 11.11 -18.32
N ARG A 217 -10.73 10.43 -17.23
CA ARG A 217 -10.26 9.04 -17.26
C ARG A 217 -11.34 8.09 -17.78
N THR A 218 -12.58 8.28 -17.38
CA THR A 218 -13.73 7.49 -17.84
C THR A 218 -14.00 7.72 -19.33
N ILE A 219 -13.94 8.98 -19.79
CA ILE A 219 -14.05 9.37 -21.20
C ILE A 219 -12.91 8.75 -22.02
N LEU A 220 -11.67 8.82 -21.54
CA LEU A 220 -10.51 8.21 -22.20
C LEU A 220 -10.67 6.68 -22.32
N LEU A 221 -11.12 6.00 -21.26
CA LEU A 221 -11.39 4.56 -21.31
C LEU A 221 -12.51 4.23 -22.30
N ALA A 222 -13.59 5.01 -22.32
CA ALA A 222 -14.68 4.83 -23.27
C ALA A 222 -14.21 5.02 -24.73
N LEU A 223 -13.42 6.06 -25.00
CA LEU A 223 -12.82 6.29 -26.32
C LEU A 223 -11.88 5.15 -26.74
N PHE A 224 -11.10 4.60 -25.81
CA PHE A 224 -10.23 3.46 -26.07
C PHE A 224 -11.04 2.20 -26.43
N ILE A 225 -12.14 1.94 -25.73
CA ILE A 225 -13.04 0.82 -26.03
C ILE A 225 -13.70 0.99 -27.40
N ILE A 226 -14.17 2.20 -27.74
CA ILE A 226 -14.79 2.50 -29.05
C ILE A 226 -13.77 2.34 -30.19
N THR A 227 -12.55 2.84 -30.03
CA THR A 227 -11.50 2.69 -31.05
C THR A 227 -11.08 1.23 -31.22
N PHE A 228 -10.98 0.47 -30.13
CA PHE A 228 -10.61 -0.95 -30.21
C PHE A 228 -11.71 -1.79 -30.87
N THR A 229 -12.98 -1.55 -30.52
CA THR A 229 -14.13 -2.24 -31.13
C THR A 229 -14.26 -1.92 -32.62
N THR A 230 -14.07 -0.66 -33.02
CA THR A 230 -14.10 -0.28 -34.44
C THR A 230 -12.96 -0.93 -35.24
N LEU A 231 -11.76 -1.05 -34.66
CA LEU A 231 -10.63 -1.78 -35.25
C LEU A 231 -10.92 -3.28 -35.41
N ILE A 232 -11.53 -3.93 -34.41
CA ILE A 232 -11.91 -5.34 -34.50
C ILE A 232 -12.93 -5.54 -35.63
N VAL A 233 -13.98 -4.71 -35.70
CA VAL A 233 -15.00 -4.80 -36.74
C VAL A 233 -14.39 -4.62 -38.14
N THR A 234 -13.53 -3.61 -38.32
CA THR A 234 -12.84 -3.40 -39.60
C THR A 234 -11.93 -4.56 -39.96
N PHE A 235 -11.21 -5.13 -38.99
CA PHE A 235 -10.38 -6.33 -39.20
C PHE A 235 -11.20 -7.54 -39.62
N VAL A 236 -12.35 -7.81 -38.97
CA VAL A 236 -13.26 -8.91 -39.35
C VAL A 236 -13.83 -8.70 -40.75
N VAL A 237 -14.28 -7.49 -41.07
CA VAL A 237 -14.78 -7.17 -42.43
C VAL A 237 -13.67 -7.34 -43.47
N TYR A 238 -12.44 -6.91 -43.15
CA TYR A 238 -11.28 -7.09 -44.03
C TYR A 238 -10.95 -8.57 -44.24
N GLN A 239 -10.94 -9.38 -43.18
CA GLN A 239 -10.74 -10.83 -43.23
C GLN A 239 -11.78 -11.52 -44.13
N VAL A 240 -13.06 -11.16 -43.99
CA VAL A 240 -14.14 -11.73 -44.82
C VAL A 240 -13.98 -11.32 -46.29
N LYS A 241 -13.74 -10.01 -46.56
CA LYS A 241 -13.49 -9.54 -47.93
C LYS A 241 -12.26 -10.19 -48.55
N PHE A 242 -11.18 -10.34 -47.78
CA PHE A 242 -9.95 -10.99 -48.23
C PHE A 242 -10.21 -12.46 -48.56
N LYS A 243 -10.96 -13.20 -47.73
CA LYS A 243 -11.37 -14.58 -48.03
C LYS A 243 -12.22 -14.67 -49.30
N ILE A 244 -13.21 -13.79 -49.49
CA ILE A 244 -14.05 -13.75 -50.71
C ILE A 244 -13.20 -13.43 -51.94
N TYR A 245 -12.32 -12.44 -51.84
CA TYR A 245 -11.41 -12.05 -52.91
C TYR A 245 -10.49 -13.22 -53.28
N PHE A 246 -9.92 -13.91 -52.29
CA PHE A 246 -9.10 -15.10 -52.51
C PHE A 246 -9.90 -16.25 -53.10
N TYR A 247 -11.14 -16.49 -52.68
CA TYR A 247 -11.99 -17.54 -53.25
C TYR A 247 -12.25 -17.30 -54.75
N ASN A 248 -12.54 -16.04 -55.12
CA ASN A 248 -12.70 -15.64 -56.52
C ASN A 248 -11.39 -15.66 -57.31
N TYR A 249 -10.24 -15.46 -56.65
CA TYR A 249 -8.92 -15.58 -57.28
C TYR A 249 -8.38 -17.01 -57.29
N THR A 250 -8.94 -17.94 -56.52
CA THR A 250 -8.46 -19.34 -56.45
C THR A 250 -8.67 -20.07 -57.77
N SER A 251 -9.68 -19.68 -58.57
CA SER A 251 -9.81 -20.10 -59.97
C SER A 251 -8.61 -19.65 -60.82
N TYR A 252 -8.04 -18.47 -60.58
CA TYR A 252 -6.81 -17.99 -61.24
C TYR A 252 -5.52 -18.57 -60.64
N VAL A 253 -5.50 -18.97 -59.36
CA VAL A 253 -4.34 -19.60 -58.71
C VAL A 253 -3.97 -20.91 -59.38
N SER A 254 -4.96 -21.68 -59.86
CA SER A 254 -4.70 -22.90 -60.64
C SER A 254 -3.89 -22.63 -61.92
N TYR A 255 -4.15 -21.49 -62.58
CA TYR A 255 -3.44 -21.07 -63.80
C TYR A 255 -2.02 -20.56 -63.48
N LEU A 256 -1.87 -19.78 -62.40
CA LEU A 256 -0.57 -19.29 -61.94
C LEU A 256 0.33 -20.42 -61.42
N GLN A 257 -0.21 -21.39 -60.67
CA GLN A 257 0.55 -22.57 -60.22
C GLN A 257 1.17 -23.32 -61.40
N LYS A 258 0.43 -23.50 -62.50
CA LYS A 258 0.93 -24.17 -63.70
C LYS A 258 2.09 -23.40 -64.36
N LYS A 259 2.01 -22.06 -64.41
CA LYS A 259 3.11 -21.21 -64.91
C LYS A 259 4.33 -21.24 -63.99
N VAL A 260 4.15 -21.14 -62.67
CA VAL A 260 5.25 -21.17 -61.69
C VAL A 260 5.96 -22.54 -61.72
N MET A 261 5.22 -23.65 -61.82
CA MET A 261 5.82 -24.97 -62.00
C MET A 261 6.67 -25.07 -63.26
N ASN A 262 6.22 -24.48 -64.37
CA ASN A 262 6.98 -24.46 -65.62
C ASN A 262 8.25 -23.61 -65.51
N ILE A 263 8.20 -22.46 -64.82
CA ILE A 263 9.36 -21.62 -64.55
C ILE A 263 10.37 -22.35 -63.64
N LYS A 264 9.90 -23.00 -62.57
CA LYS A 264 10.76 -23.77 -61.65
C LYS A 264 11.44 -24.95 -62.36
N LYS A 265 10.73 -25.65 -63.26
CA LYS A 265 11.33 -26.71 -64.11
C LYS A 265 12.43 -26.16 -65.03
N ARG A 266 12.24 -24.96 -65.61
CA ARG A 266 13.26 -24.32 -66.45
C ARG A 266 14.48 -23.86 -65.66
N LEU A 267 14.28 -23.27 -64.48
CA LEU A 267 15.37 -22.86 -63.59
C LEU A 267 16.19 -24.05 -63.08
N ASN A 268 15.53 -25.13 -62.64
CA ASN A 268 16.23 -26.34 -62.21
C ASN A 268 17.00 -27.04 -63.35
N LYS A 269 16.53 -26.92 -64.61
CA LYS A 269 17.26 -27.42 -65.77
C LYS A 269 18.54 -26.62 -66.02
N LYS A 270 18.48 -25.28 -65.93
CA LYS A 270 19.66 -24.40 -66.05
C LYS A 270 20.68 -24.58 -64.93
N ASN A 271 20.23 -24.89 -63.70
CA ASN A 271 21.13 -24.98 -62.55
C ASN A 271 21.97 -26.28 -62.54
N LYS A 272 21.52 -27.35 -63.23
CA LYS A 272 22.34 -28.57 -63.41
C LYS A 272 23.54 -28.33 -64.32
N ASP A 273 23.42 -27.46 -65.31
CA ASP A 273 24.50 -27.18 -66.27
C ASP A 273 25.57 -26.24 -65.68
N HIS A 274 25.21 -25.42 -64.68
CA HIS A 274 26.12 -24.44 -64.08
C HIS A 274 26.87 -24.92 -62.82
N PHE A 275 26.42 -26.00 -62.18
CA PHE A 275 27.06 -26.50 -60.94
C PHE A 275 28.42 -27.18 -61.17
N ASN A 276 28.77 -27.51 -62.41
CA ASN A 276 30.07 -28.12 -62.75
C ASN A 276 31.23 -27.12 -62.89
N THR A 277 30.99 -25.80 -62.89
CA THR A 277 32.05 -24.79 -63.07
C THR A 277 32.50 -24.10 -61.77
N THR A 278 31.65 -24.05 -60.73
CA THR A 278 31.90 -23.22 -59.52
C THR A 278 32.77 -23.90 -58.45
N VAL A 279 32.98 -25.22 -58.50
CA VAL A 279 33.75 -25.94 -57.46
C VAL A 279 35.28 -25.68 -57.56
N SER A 280 35.79 -25.12 -58.66
CA SER A 280 37.25 -24.90 -58.80
C SER A 280 37.80 -23.63 -58.13
N SER A 281 36.97 -22.66 -57.74
CA SER A 281 37.47 -21.34 -57.29
C SER A 281 37.51 -21.13 -55.78
N GLN A 282 36.99 -22.05 -54.97
CA GLN A 282 36.92 -21.91 -53.50
C GLN A 282 38.18 -22.35 -52.73
N PHE A 283 39.17 -22.97 -53.38
CA PHE A 283 40.37 -23.46 -52.68
C PHE A 283 41.49 -22.42 -52.45
N ILE A 284 41.39 -21.19 -52.95
CA ILE A 284 42.52 -20.22 -52.89
C ILE A 284 42.39 -19.18 -51.74
N LYS A 285 41.24 -19.07 -51.06
CA LYS A 285 40.95 -17.88 -50.21
C LYS A 285 41.08 -18.03 -48.69
N ASN A 286 41.49 -19.18 -48.16
CA ASN A 286 41.47 -19.40 -46.70
C ASN A 286 42.79 -19.13 -45.96
N ASP A 287 43.88 -18.71 -46.61
CA ASP A 287 45.18 -18.55 -45.94
C ASP A 287 45.49 -17.16 -45.36
N SER A 288 44.63 -16.14 -45.49
CA SER A 288 45.05 -14.75 -45.19
C SER A 288 44.40 -14.05 -43.99
N LEU A 289 43.64 -14.74 -43.12
CA LEU A 289 42.79 -14.07 -42.10
C LEU A 289 43.09 -14.45 -40.64
N GLN A 290 44.33 -14.82 -40.32
CA GLN A 290 44.70 -15.28 -38.97
C GLN A 290 45.56 -14.30 -38.15
N ASN A 291 45.49 -12.98 -38.37
CA ASN A 291 46.22 -12.04 -37.51
C ASN A 291 45.52 -10.68 -37.33
N LYS A 292 45.51 -10.20 -36.07
CA LYS A 292 44.79 -9.04 -35.48
C LYS A 292 43.37 -9.44 -35.03
N TYR A 293 43.00 -9.40 -33.75
CA TYR A 293 43.18 -8.31 -32.79
C TYR A 293 43.19 -8.82 -31.33
N GLN A 294 44.02 -8.19 -30.49
CA GLN A 294 44.11 -8.36 -29.03
C GLN A 294 44.15 -6.97 -28.37
N ILE A 295 43.13 -6.61 -27.57
CA ILE A 295 43.03 -5.43 -26.67
C ILE A 295 42.02 -5.86 -25.57
N GLY A 296 42.14 -5.73 -24.24
CA GLY A 296 43.00 -4.92 -23.35
C GLY A 296 42.08 -4.20 -22.35
N CYS A 297 41.88 -4.74 -21.12
CA CYS A 297 41.03 -4.18 -20.06
C CYS A 297 41.85 -3.39 -19.03
N SER A 298 41.29 -2.27 -18.53
CA SER A 298 41.78 -1.55 -17.35
C SER A 298 40.62 -1.15 -16.45
N SER A 299 40.72 -1.52 -15.17
CA SER A 299 39.86 -1.18 -14.04
C SER A 299 40.35 0.09 -13.33
N LEU A 300 39.43 0.92 -12.82
CA LEU A 300 39.72 2.01 -11.88
C LEU A 300 38.82 1.91 -10.64
N LEU A 301 39.45 1.63 -9.49
CA LEU A 301 38.99 1.86 -8.12
C LEU A 301 39.24 3.33 -7.75
N TYR A 302 38.41 3.92 -6.89
CA TYR A 302 38.77 5.02 -5.98
C TYR A 302 37.68 5.20 -4.90
N PRO A 303 37.99 5.90 -3.79
CA PRO A 303 38.14 5.34 -2.44
C PRO A 303 36.90 5.48 -1.54
#